data_AF-A0A2N5AD88-F1
#
_entry.id   AF-A0A2N5AD88-F1
#
_cell.length_a   1.000
_cell.length_b   1.000
_cell.length_c   1.000
_cell.angle_alpha   90.00
_cell.angle_beta   90.00
_cell.angle_gamma   90.00
#
_symmetry.space_group_name_H-M   'P 1'
#
loop_
_entity.id
_entity.type
_entity.pdbx_description
1 polymer ?
#
loop_
_entity_poly.entity_id
_entity_poly.type
_entity_poly.pdbx_seq_one_letter_code
_entity_poly.pdbx_strand_id
1 'polypeptide(L)'
;MTFTLRPYQQEAVDATLAWFRRHTEPATIVLPTGAGKSLVIAELARLARGRVLVLAHVKELVAQNHAKYCALGLEADIFAAGLQRKE
;
A
#
# COMPACT_ATOMS: atom_id res chain seq x y z
N MET A 1 6.20 -12.69 9.35
CA MET A 1 5.42 -12.25 10.52
C MET A 1 4.24 -11.46 10.00
N THR A 2 3.03 -11.92 10.25
CA THR A 2 1.82 -11.21 9.80
C THR A 2 1.66 -9.96 10.66
N PHE A 3 1.75 -8.78 10.05
CA PHE A 3 1.55 -7.52 10.76
C PHE A 3 0.05 -7.34 11.05
N THR A 4 -0.31 -7.21 12.33
CA THR A 4 -1.65 -6.76 12.71
C THR A 4 -1.70 -5.24 12.62
N LEU A 5 -2.63 -4.72 11.82
CA LEU A 5 -2.85 -3.28 11.72
C LEU A 5 -3.33 -2.70 13.06
N ARG A 6 -2.88 -1.47 13.36
CA ARG A 6 -3.43 -0.70 14.49
C ARG A 6 -4.86 -0.26 14.16
N PRO A 7 -5.73 0.01 15.17
CA PRO A 7 -7.13 0.37 14.92
C PRO A 7 -7.33 1.47 13.88
N TYR A 8 -6.60 2.59 14.00
CA TYR A 8 -6.69 3.69 13.03
C TYR A 8 -6.22 3.34 11.61
N GLN A 9 -5.32 2.35 11.47
CA GLN A 9 -4.87 1.87 10.15
C GLN A 9 -5.96 1.00 9.51
N GLN A 10 -6.57 0.12 10.31
CA GLN A 10 -7.70 -0.70 9.87
C GLN A 10 -8.90 0.17 9.48
N GLU A 11 -9.23 1.18 10.30
CA GLU A 11 -10.29 2.14 9.99
C GLU A 11 -10.05 2.87 8.66
N ALA A 12 -8.80 3.27 8.38
CA ALA A 12 -8.45 3.88 7.09
C ALA A 12 -8.64 2.92 5.91
N VAL A 13 -8.28 1.63 6.07
CA VAL A 13 -8.50 0.59 5.07
C VAL A 13 -10.00 0.39 4.83
N ASP A 14 -10.76 0.19 5.91
CA ASP A 14 -12.20 -0.10 5.86
C ASP A 14 -12.98 1.06 5.23
N ALA A 15 -12.67 2.30 5.59
CA ALA A 15 -13.28 3.49 5.01
C ALA A 15 -13.01 3.58 3.49
N THR A 16 -11.79 3.27 3.07
CA THR A 16 -11.40 3.28 1.64
C THR A 16 -12.14 2.20 0.85
N LEU A 17 -12.25 0.99 1.40
CA LEU A 17 -12.99 -0.09 0.76
C LEU A 17 -14.49 0.21 0.70
N ALA A 18 -15.05 0.78 1.77
CA ALA A 18 -16.45 1.18 1.81
C ALA A 18 -16.77 2.24 0.74
N TRP A 19 -15.84 3.16 0.47
CA TRP A 19 -15.94 4.15 -0.60
C TRP A 19 -15.95 3.49 -1.99
N PHE A 20 -14.91 2.71 -2.32
CA PHE A 20 -14.79 2.08 -3.65
C PHE A 20 -15.85 1.02 -3.95
N ARG A 21 -16.55 0.49 -2.94
CA ARG A 21 -17.70 -0.39 -3.16
C ARG A 21 -18.94 0.35 -3.66
N ARG A 22 -19.00 1.67 -3.50
CA ARG A 22 -20.18 2.50 -3.82
C ARG A 22 -19.87 3.57 -4.88
N HIS A 23 -18.60 3.87 -5.10
CA HIS A 23 -18.13 4.99 -5.91
C HIS A 23 -16.96 4.54 -6.80
N THR A 24 -16.84 5.16 -7.97
CA THR A 24 -15.70 4.97 -8.89
C THR A 24 -14.69 6.10 -8.80
N GLU A 25 -15.02 7.14 -8.05
CA GLU A 25 -14.22 8.34 -7.84
C GLU A 25 -13.01 8.05 -6.94
N PRO A 26 -11.87 8.74 -7.17
CA PRO A 26 -10.69 8.61 -6.32
C PRO A 26 -10.98 8.92 -4.84
N ALA A 27 -10.28 8.22 -3.94
CA ALA A 27 -10.30 8.49 -2.50
C ALA A 27 -8.97 9.08 -2.03
N THR A 28 -9.03 9.96 -1.01
CA THR A 28 -7.85 10.55 -0.37
C THR A 28 -7.76 10.10 1.08
N ILE A 29 -6.68 9.42 1.45
CA ILE A 29 -6.39 9.01 2.82
C ILE A 29 -5.38 9.97 3.43
N VAL A 30 -5.73 10.61 4.55
CA VAL A 30 -4.85 11.53 5.27
C VAL A 30 -4.32 10.86 6.54
N LEU A 31 -3.01 10.63 6.58
CA LEU A 31 -2.32 10.05 7.74
C LEU A 31 -1.01 10.82 8.02
N PRO A 32 -0.70 11.15 9.28
CA PRO A 32 0.51 11.90 9.62
C PRO A 32 1.78 11.08 9.37
N THR A 33 2.94 11.74 9.40
CA THR A 33 4.24 11.05 9.37
C THR A 33 4.36 10.13 10.59
N GLY A 34 4.93 8.94 10.40
CA GLY A 34 5.02 7.92 11.46
C GLY A 34 3.76 7.06 11.66
N ALA A 35 2.63 7.38 11.04
CA ALA A 35 1.38 6.59 11.14
C ALA A 35 1.42 5.22 10.42
N GLY A 36 2.52 4.89 9.74
CA GLY A 36 2.62 3.63 9.00
C GLY A 36 1.80 3.61 7.71
N LYS A 37 1.81 4.71 6.94
CA LYS A 37 1.12 4.82 5.63
C LYS A 37 1.39 3.65 4.68
N SER A 38 2.63 3.14 4.64
CA SER A 38 3.01 2.01 3.79
C SER A 38 2.33 0.69 4.18
N LEU A 39 1.94 0.49 5.45
CA LEU A 39 1.16 -0.68 5.88
C LEU A 39 -0.28 -0.60 5.37
N VAL A 40 -0.87 0.60 5.37
CA VAL A 40 -2.22 0.84 4.82
C VAL A 40 -2.22 0.60 3.30
N ILE A 41 -1.21 1.10 2.59
CA ILE A 41 -1.04 0.83 1.15
C ILE A 41 -0.91 -0.66 0.88
N ALA A 42 -0.07 -1.38 1.65
CA ALA A 42 0.15 -2.80 1.47
C ALA A 42 -1.14 -3.62 1.70
N GLU A 43 -1.92 -3.26 2.72
CA GLU A 43 -3.18 -3.94 3.01
C GLU A 43 -4.25 -3.68 1.94
N LEU A 44 -4.38 -2.44 1.47
CA LEU A 44 -5.28 -2.12 0.35
C LEU A 44 -4.89 -2.89 -0.91
N ALA A 45 -3.59 -2.98 -1.21
CA ALA A 45 -3.10 -3.76 -2.34
C ALA A 45 -3.37 -5.27 -2.17
N ARG A 46 -3.30 -5.81 -0.95
CA ARG A 46 -3.63 -7.21 -0.66
C ARG A 46 -5.11 -7.51 -0.83
N LEU A 47 -5.98 -6.57 -0.47
CA LEU A 47 -7.44 -6.73 -0.51
C LEU A 47 -8.06 -6.42 -1.89
N ALA A 48 -7.32 -5.74 -2.76
CA ALA A 48 -7.78 -5.39 -4.08
C ALA A 48 -8.08 -6.63 -4.94
N ARG A 49 -9.17 -6.55 -5.72
CA ARG A 49 -9.56 -7.59 -6.68
C ARG A 49 -9.06 -7.22 -8.07
N GLY A 50 -7.75 -7.32 -8.29
CA GLY A 50 -7.12 -6.98 -9.56
C GLY A 50 -5.65 -6.60 -9.43
N ARG A 51 -5.06 -6.11 -10.51
CA ARG A 51 -3.69 -5.58 -10.49
C ARG A 51 -3.67 -4.21 -9.84
N VAL A 52 -2.71 -3.99 -8.96
CA VAL A 52 -2.52 -2.73 -8.26
C VAL A 52 -1.17 -2.14 -8.66
N LEU A 53 -1.15 -0.87 -9.02
CA LEU A 53 0.07 -0.11 -9.27
C LEU A 53 0.28 0.89 -8.13
N VAL A 54 1.38 0.76 -7.41
CA VAL A 54 1.78 1.71 -6.36
C VAL A 54 2.90 2.60 -6.91
N LEU A 55 2.65 3.90 -6.97
CA LEU A 55 3.62 4.89 -7.47
C LEU A 55 4.24 5.67 -6.30
N ALA A 56 5.55 5.90 -6.38
CA ALA A 56 6.27 6.78 -5.47
C ALA A 56 7.36 7.55 -6.23
N HIS A 57 7.69 8.75 -5.75
CA HIS A 57 8.55 9.70 -6.45
C HIS A 57 10.05 9.46 -6.23
N VAL A 58 10.44 8.77 -5.16
CA VAL A 58 11.85 8.43 -4.86
C VAL A 58 12.03 6.93 -4.67
N LYS A 59 13.21 6.43 -5.07
CA LYS A 59 13.56 5.01 -5.07
C LYS A 59 13.47 4.37 -3.69
N GLU A 60 13.78 5.13 -2.63
CA GLU A 60 13.74 4.68 -1.24
C GLU A 60 12.30 4.35 -0.83
N LEU A 61 11.33 5.17 -1.25
CA LEU A 61 9.91 4.93 -0.98
C LEU A 61 9.38 3.75 -1.80
N VAL A 62 9.85 3.57 -3.04
CA VAL A 62 9.51 2.38 -3.84
C VAL A 62 10.00 1.12 -3.14
N ALA A 63 11.26 1.08 -2.72
CA ALA A 63 11.84 -0.05 -1.98
C ALA A 63 11.09 -0.32 -0.66
N GLN A 64 10.75 0.74 0.09
CA GLN A 64 10.01 0.61 1.34
C GLN A 64 8.61 0.02 1.11
N ASN A 65 7.85 0.51 0.13
CA ASN A 65 6.52 0.00 -0.16
C ASN A 65 6.55 -1.47 -0.61
N HIS A 66 7.48 -1.81 -1.51
CA HIS A 66 7.73 -3.19 -1.94
C HIS A 66 8.01 -4.11 -0.75
N ALA A 67 8.97 -3.73 0.10
CA ALA A 67 9.33 -4.52 1.28
C ALA A 67 8.16 -4.69 2.27
N LYS A 68 7.31 -3.67 2.46
CA LYS A 68 6.13 -3.78 3.33
C LYS A 68 5.09 -4.73 2.78
N TYR A 69 4.86 -4.71 1.47
CA TYR A 69 3.96 -5.64 0.82
C TYR A 69 4.48 -7.08 0.92
N CYS A 70 5.76 -7.30 0.59
CA CYS A 70 6.37 -8.63 0.69
C CYS A 70 6.40 -9.19 2.11
N ALA A 71 6.50 -8.32 3.13
CA ALA A 71 6.48 -8.75 4.51
C ALA A 71 5.10 -9.32 4.97
N LEU A 72 4.03 -9.12 4.19
CA LEU A 72 2.74 -9.80 4.35
C LEU A 72 2.75 -11.24 3.81
N GLY A 73 3.87 -11.73 3.28
CA GLY A 73 3.99 -13.05 2.67
C GLY A 73 3.49 -13.10 1.22
N LEU A 74 3.52 -11.96 0.53
CA LEU A 74 3.05 -11.80 -0.84
C LEU A 74 4.22 -11.44 -1.76
N GLU A 75 4.04 -11.63 -3.06
CA GLU A 75 5.03 -11.26 -4.07
C GLU A 75 4.49 -10.10 -4.92
N ALA A 76 5.39 -9.18 -5.28
CA ALA A 76 5.11 -8.08 -6.18
C ALA A 76 6.38 -7.70 -6.95
N ASP A 77 6.18 -7.28 -8.19
CA ASP A 77 7.23 -6.73 -9.03
C ASP A 77 7.61 -5.32 -8.52
N ILE A 78 8.83 -4.87 -8.86
CA ILE A 78 9.39 -3.58 -8.53
C ILE A 78 10.12 -2.97 -9.72
N PHE A 79 9.67 -1.78 -10.09
CA PHE A 79 10.25 -1.02 -11.19
C PHE A 79 10.82 0.29 -10.69
N ALA A 80 12.14 0.39 -10.61
CA ALA A 80 12.83 1.62 -10.21
C ALA A 80 14.24 1.70 -10.80
N ALA A 81 14.46 2.64 -11.72
CA ALA A 81 15.78 2.89 -12.31
C ALA A 81 16.84 3.21 -11.24
N GLY A 82 16.46 3.99 -10.21
CA GLY A 82 17.36 4.34 -9.11
C GLY A 82 17.78 3.15 -8.22
N LEU A 83 17.05 2.03 -8.28
CA LEU A 83 17.43 0.75 -7.64
C LEU A 83 18.08 -0.23 -8.61
N GLN A 84 18.11 0.08 -9.92
CA GLN A 84 18.49 -0.85 -10.99
C GLN A 84 17.62 -2.12 -11.01
N ARG A 85 16.33 -1.99 -10.69
CA ARG A 85 15.36 -3.12 -10.62
C ARG A 85 14.20 -2.92 -11.61
N LYS A 86 13.77 -4.01 -12.25
CA LYS A 86 12.69 -4.07 -13.26
C LYS A 86 11.96 -5.44 -13.24
N GLU A 87 12.14 -6.21 -12.17
CA GLU A 87 11.57 -7.54 -11.98
C GLU A 87 10.38 -7.55 -11.04
#